data_AF-A0A951WSD1-F1
#
_entry.id   AF-A0A951WSD1-F1
#
_cell.length_a   1.000
_cell.length_b   1.000
_cell.length_c   1.000
_cell.angle_alpha   90.00
_cell.angle_beta   90.00
_cell.angle_gamma   90.00
#
_symmetry.space_group_name_H-M   'P 1'
#
loop_
_entity.id
_entity.type
_entity.pdbx_description
1 polymer ?
#
loop_
_entity_poly.entity_id
_entity_poly.type
_entity_poly.pdbx_seq_one_letter_code
_entity_poly.pdbx_strand_id
1 'polypeptide(L)'
;MRKRDRRYVFLRLMALLLIILGIVAALAGIFAGSVMIIRPSLILGDSADASMRNTYTLIGALIIIGGLVGGLVLAAMGQFYQVVLELLYVNRTQGKALTYMAKHQ
;
A
#
# COMPACT_ATOMS: atom_id res chain seq x y z
N MET A 1 2.26 0.38 30.88
CA MET A 1 2.54 1.08 29.60
C MET A 1 1.77 2.39 29.52
N ARG A 2 2.43 3.52 29.29
CA ARG A 2 1.75 4.83 29.27
C ARG A 2 0.80 4.87 28.06
N LYS A 3 -0.36 5.54 28.17
CA LYS A 3 -1.37 5.69 27.09
C LYS A 3 -0.77 6.14 25.73
N ARG A 4 0.40 6.80 25.76
CA ARG A 4 1.11 7.35 24.60
C ARG A 4 1.96 6.32 23.84
N ASP A 5 2.52 5.31 24.51
CA ASP A 5 3.29 4.24 23.85
C ASP A 5 2.37 3.37 22.99
N ARG A 6 1.14 3.15 23.48
CA ARG A 6 0.08 2.45 22.73
C ARG A 6 -0.29 3.16 21.43
N ARG A 7 -0.30 4.50 21.40
CA ARG A 7 -0.58 5.26 20.17
C ARG A 7 0.53 5.12 19.14
N TYR A 8 1.79 5.11 19.58
CA TYR A 8 2.94 4.93 18.67
C TYR A 8 2.98 3.52 18.07
N VAL A 9 2.71 2.50 18.88
CA VAL A 9 2.57 1.11 18.42
C VAL A 9 1.40 0.97 17.44
N PHE A 10 0.25 1.57 17.76
CA PHE A 10 -0.91 1.58 16.87
C PHE A 10 -0.61 2.21 15.51
N LEU A 11 0.08 3.37 15.49
CA LEU A 11 0.46 4.04 14.25
C LEU A 11 1.46 3.22 13.41
N ARG A 12 2.40 2.51 14.06
CA ARG A 12 3.30 1.57 13.37
C ARG A 12 2.54 0.40 12.76
N LEU A 13 1.56 -0.15 13.47
CA LEU A 13 0.70 -1.23 12.96
C LEU A 13 -0.14 -0.74 11.78
N MET A 14 -0.67 0.49 11.84
CA MET A 14 -1.41 1.12 10.74
C MET A 14 -0.55 1.26 9.48
N ALA A 15 0.70 1.73 9.64
CA ALA A 15 1.65 1.86 8.53
C ALA A 15 1.98 0.51 7.90
N LEU A 16 2.23 -0.52 8.71
CA LEU A 16 2.44 -1.89 8.24
C LEU A 16 1.22 -2.43 7.50
N LEU A 17 0.02 -2.19 8.03
CA LEU A 17 -1.24 -2.61 7.42
C LEU A 17 -1.44 -1.97 6.04
N LEU A 18 -1.13 -0.68 5.87
CA LEU A 18 -1.18 -0.02 4.56
C LEU A 18 -0.21 -0.63 3.55
N ILE A 19 0.99 -1.02 3.98
CA ILE A 19 1.97 -1.71 3.13
C ILE A 19 1.43 -3.06 2.67
N ILE A 20 0.91 -3.87 3.61
CA ILE A 20 0.34 -5.17 3.30
C ILE A 20 -0.86 -5.03 2.36
N LEU A 21 -1.78 -4.10 2.65
CA LEU A 21 -2.94 -3.83 1.80
C LEU A 21 -2.51 -3.40 0.39
N GLY A 22 -1.46 -2.60 0.27
CA GLY A 22 -0.90 -2.21 -1.03
C GLY A 22 -0.39 -3.41 -1.82
N ILE A 23 0.38 -4.29 -1.18
CA ILE A 23 0.86 -5.53 -1.81
C ILE A 23 -0.31 -6.42 -2.23
N VAL A 24 -1.30 -6.61 -1.36
CA VAL A 24 -2.49 -7.42 -1.65
C VAL A 24 -3.28 -6.85 -2.83
N ALA A 25 -3.47 -5.52 -2.88
CA ALA A 25 -4.15 -4.87 -4.00
C ALA A 25 -3.39 -5.06 -5.33
N ALA A 26 -2.06 -4.95 -5.32
CA ALA A 26 -1.23 -5.22 -6.49
C ALA A 26 -1.38 -6.67 -6.97
N LEU A 27 -1.26 -7.63 -6.05
CA LEU A 27 -1.42 -9.06 -6.38
C LEU A 27 -2.83 -9.37 -6.90
N ALA A 28 -3.86 -8.80 -6.29
CA ALA A 28 -5.25 -8.99 -6.73
C ALA A 28 -5.49 -8.44 -8.15
N GLY A 29 -4.96 -7.26 -8.47
CA GLY A 29 -5.05 -6.70 -9.81
C GLY A 29 -4.28 -7.52 -10.86
N ILE A 30 -3.06 -7.98 -10.54
CA ILE A 30 -2.31 -8.89 -11.41
C ILE A 30 -3.12 -10.16 -11.68
N PHE A 31 -3.66 -10.78 -10.63
CA PHE A 31 -4.42 -12.02 -10.74
C PHE A 31 -5.69 -11.81 -11.58
N ALA A 32 -6.53 -10.84 -11.22
CA ALA A 32 -7.78 -10.57 -11.90
C ALA A 32 -7.56 -10.24 -13.39
N GLY A 33 -6.60 -9.37 -13.69
CA GLY A 33 -6.29 -9.00 -15.07
C GLY A 33 -5.68 -10.15 -15.88
N SER A 34 -4.84 -10.99 -15.27
CA SER A 34 -4.26 -12.16 -15.93
C SER A 34 -5.33 -13.20 -16.27
N VAL A 35 -6.32 -13.41 -15.39
CA VAL A 35 -7.46 -14.29 -15.68
C VAL A 35 -8.24 -13.80 -16.90
N MET A 36 -8.49 -12.48 -17.00
CA MET A 36 -9.16 -11.87 -18.15
C MET A 36 -8.39 -12.01 -19.47
N ILE A 37 -7.05 -11.97 -19.43
CA ILE A 37 -6.19 -12.07 -20.61
C ILE A 37 -6.03 -13.52 -21.08
N ILE A 38 -5.78 -14.44 -20.15
CA ILE A 38 -5.38 -15.83 -20.47
C ILE A 38 -6.60 -16.72 -20.70
N ARG A 39 -7.70 -16.49 -19.96
CA ARG A 39 -8.93 -17.28 -20.07
C ARG A 39 -10.16 -16.38 -20.21
N PRO A 40 -10.27 -15.60 -21.30
CA PRO A 40 -11.43 -14.73 -21.52
C PRO A 40 -12.75 -15.52 -21.64
N SER A 41 -12.70 -16.80 -22.02
CA SER A 41 -13.88 -17.68 -22.12
C SER A 41 -14.60 -17.91 -20.79
N LEU A 42 -13.92 -17.77 -19.64
CA LEU A 42 -14.56 -17.82 -18.32
C LEU A 42 -15.52 -16.64 -18.07
N ILE A 43 -15.44 -15.59 -18.90
CA ILE A 43 -16.14 -14.32 -18.70
C ILE A 43 -17.07 -14.03 -19.88
N LEU A 44 -16.59 -14.28 -21.09
CA LEU A 44 -17.28 -13.99 -22.34
C LEU A 44 -17.99 -15.21 -22.96
N GLY A 45 -17.72 -16.42 -22.46
CA GLY A 45 -18.14 -17.67 -23.11
C GLY A 45 -17.34 -17.97 -24.40
N ASP A 46 -17.48 -19.19 -24.92
CA ASP A 46 -16.68 -19.65 -26.07
C ASP A 46 -17.06 -18.96 -27.40
N SER A 47 -18.28 -18.41 -27.46
CA SER A 47 -18.86 -17.75 -28.65
C SER A 47 -18.40 -16.31 -28.87
N ALA A 48 -17.43 -15.82 -28.10
CA ALA A 48 -17.04 -14.42 -28.13
C ALA A 48 -16.21 -14.06 -29.38
N ASP A 49 -16.69 -13.08 -30.13
CA ASP A 49 -16.04 -12.56 -31.34
C ASP A 49 -14.68 -11.91 -31.03
N ALA A 50 -13.79 -11.85 -32.03
CA ALA A 50 -12.42 -11.37 -31.88
C ALA A 50 -12.33 -9.93 -31.31
N SER A 51 -13.30 -9.06 -31.66
CA SER A 51 -13.38 -7.69 -31.12
C SER A 51 -13.66 -7.67 -29.61
N MET A 52 -14.53 -8.56 -29.12
CA MET A 52 -14.79 -8.70 -27.68
C MET A 52 -13.57 -9.22 -26.95
N ARG A 53 -12.87 -10.21 -27.51
CA ARG A 53 -11.64 -10.75 -26.92
C ARG A 53 -10.57 -9.66 -26.76
N ASN A 54 -10.33 -8.85 -27.79
CA ASN A 54 -9.38 -7.73 -27.73
C ASN A 54 -9.75 -6.69 -26.67
N THR A 55 -11.05 -6.38 -26.56
CA THR A 55 -11.55 -5.43 -25.55
C THR A 55 -11.27 -5.95 -24.13
N TYR A 56 -11.51 -7.23 -23.87
CA TYR A 56 -11.25 -7.82 -22.54
C TYR A 56 -9.77 -8.02 -22.24
N THR A 57 -8.94 -8.26 -23.26
CA THR A 57 -7.49 -8.23 -23.12
C THR A 57 -7.03 -6.83 -22.67
N LEU A 58 -7.58 -5.77 -23.28
CA LEU A 58 -7.27 -4.39 -22.89
C LEU A 58 -7.76 -4.08 -21.46
N ILE A 59 -9.00 -4.46 -21.12
CA ILE A 59 -9.54 -4.30 -19.76
C ILE A 59 -8.67 -5.05 -18.74
N GLY A 60 -8.29 -6.29 -19.05
CA GLY A 60 -7.39 -7.08 -18.21
C GLY A 60 -6.05 -6.37 -17.98
N ALA A 61 -5.44 -5.83 -19.02
CA ALA A 61 -4.19 -5.07 -18.91
C ALA A 61 -4.36 -3.81 -18.04
N LEU A 62 -5.47 -3.08 -18.20
CA LEU A 62 -5.78 -1.90 -17.38
C LEU A 62 -5.98 -2.26 -15.91
N ILE A 63 -6.60 -3.40 -15.61
CA ILE A 63 -6.77 -3.89 -14.23
C ILE A 63 -5.42 -4.24 -13.60
N ILE A 64 -4.50 -4.85 -14.35
CA ILE A 64 -3.14 -5.13 -13.85
C ILE A 64 -2.45 -3.82 -13.50
N ILE A 65 -2.44 -2.85 -14.42
CA ILE A 65 -1.81 -1.55 -14.21
C ILE A 65 -2.46 -0.83 -13.02
N GLY A 66 -3.79 -0.80 -12.95
CA GLY A 66 -4.54 -0.17 -11.86
C GLY A 66 -4.24 -0.81 -10.50
N GLY A 67 -4.16 -2.14 -10.44
CA GLY A 67 -3.77 -2.86 -9.23
C GLY A 67 -2.35 -2.55 -8.80
N LEU A 68 -1.40 -2.54 -9.73
CA LEU A 68 0.00 -2.17 -9.46
C LEU A 68 0.11 -0.73 -8.95
N VAL A 69 -0.52 0.22 -9.62
CA VAL A 69 -0.48 1.65 -9.24
C VAL A 69 -1.17 1.86 -7.89
N GLY A 70 -2.38 1.34 -7.70
CA GLY A 70 -3.12 1.46 -6.44
C GLY A 70 -2.36 0.81 -5.29
N GLY A 71 -1.81 -0.38 -5.51
CA GLY A 71 -0.99 -1.09 -4.54
C GLY A 71 0.29 -0.33 -4.16
N LEU A 72 0.98 0.23 -5.15
CA LEU A 72 2.16 1.07 -4.93
C LEU A 72 1.83 2.32 -4.11
N VAL A 73 0.71 3.00 -4.42
CA VAL A 73 0.28 4.19 -3.66
C VAL A 73 0.00 3.83 -2.20
N LEU A 74 -0.74 2.75 -1.94
CA LEU A 74 -1.01 2.31 -0.56
C LEU A 74 0.28 1.96 0.19
N ALA A 75 1.20 1.25 -0.47
CA ALA A 75 2.49 0.90 0.12
C ALA A 75 3.36 2.13 0.39
N ALA A 76 3.42 3.07 -0.55
CA ALA A 76 4.16 4.33 -0.41
C ALA A 76 3.58 5.18 0.74
N MET A 77 2.26 5.24 0.89
CA MET A 77 1.63 5.91 2.03
C MET A 77 2.01 5.27 3.35
N GLY A 78 2.00 3.93 3.44
CA GLY A 78 2.45 3.22 4.62
C GLY A 78 3.92 3.51 4.97
N GLN A 79 4.81 3.53 3.98
CA GLN A 79 6.23 3.89 4.17
C GLN A 79 6.40 5.34 4.62
N PHE A 80 5.69 6.27 3.99
CA PHE A 80 5.70 7.68 4.38
C PHE A 80 5.27 7.87 5.84
N TYR A 81 4.22 7.17 6.28
CA TYR A 81 3.81 7.18 7.68
C TYR A 81 4.91 6.70 8.63
N GLN A 82 5.68 5.67 8.26
CA GLN A 82 6.81 5.21 9.10
C GLN A 82 7.89 6.28 9.23
N VAL A 83 8.27 6.91 8.12
CA VAL A 83 9.30 7.96 8.11
C VAL A 83 8.89 9.16 8.95
N VAL A 84 7.64 9.63 8.83
CA VAL A 84 7.12 10.74 9.63
C VAL A 84 7.13 10.40 11.12
N LEU A 85 6.73 9.17 11.49
CA LEU A 85 6.75 8.73 12.89
C LEU A 85 8.17 8.71 13.47
N GLU A 86 9.14 8.26 12.67
CA GLU A 86 10.54 8.22 13.08
C GLU A 86 11.11 9.63 13.26
N LEU A 87 10.84 10.56 12.35
CA LEU A 87 11.24 11.96 12.47
C LEU A 87 10.63 12.63 13.71
N LEU A 88 9.34 12.38 13.99
CA LEU A 88 8.68 12.89 15.20
C LEU A 88 9.28 12.30 16.49
N TYR A 89 9.71 11.04 16.46
CA TYR A 89 10.39 10.41 17.58
C TYR A 89 11.77 11.02 17.82
N VAL A 90 12.57 11.20 16.77
CA VAL A 90 13.93 11.77 16.83
C VAL A 90 13.92 13.24 17.28
N ASN A 91 13.06 14.07 16.71
CA ASN A 91 12.96 15.48 17.12
C ASN A 91 12.65 15.60 18.62
N ARG A 92 11.81 14.70 19.13
CA ARG A 92 11.45 14.68 20.55
C ARG A 92 12.60 14.24 21.47
N THR A 93 13.43 13.29 21.06
CA THR A 93 14.58 12.87 21.87
C THR A 93 15.65 13.96 21.92
N GLN A 94 15.88 14.64 20.80
CA GLN A 94 16.79 15.79 20.73
C GLN A 94 16.30 16.96 21.61
N GLY A 95 15.02 17.31 21.53
CA GLY A 95 14.45 18.37 22.38
C GLY A 95 14.56 18.08 23.88
N LYS A 96 14.38 16.81 24.29
CA LYS A 96 14.58 16.40 25.70
C LYS A 96 16.05 16.46 26.12
N ALA A 97 16.98 16.08 25.24
CA ALA A 97 18.40 16.16 25.51
C ALA A 97 18.86 17.62 25.71
N LEU A 98 18.40 18.53 24.85
CA LEU A 98 18.64 19.98 24.99
C LEU A 98 18.10 20.54 26.31
N THR A 99 16.87 20.15 26.70
CA THR A 99 16.27 20.61 27.96
C THR A 99 17.02 20.07 29.19
N TYR A 100 17.59 18.87 29.10
CA TYR A 100 18.39 18.27 30.17
C TYR A 100 19.74 18.98 30.32
N MET A 101 20.42 19.26 29.21
CA MET A 101 21.66 20.04 29.21
C MET A 101 21.44 21.46 29.76
N ALA A 102 20.35 22.12 29.40
CA ALA A 102 20.00 23.45 29.91
C ALA A 102 19.67 23.49 31.42
N LYS A 103 19.35 22.34 32.05
CA LYS A 103 19.08 22.24 33.49
C LYS A 103 20.30 21.86 34.33
N HIS A 104 21.40 21.47 33.67
CA HIS A 104 22.64 21.03 34.30
C HIS A 104 23.85 21.89 33.88
N GLN A 105 23.59 23.02 33.22
CA GLN A 105 24.46 24.20 33.20
C GLN A 105 24.03 25.13 34.32
#